data_AF-A6MLF7-F1
#
_entry.id   AF-A6MLF7-F1
#
_cell.length_a   1.000
_cell.length_b   1.000
_cell.length_c   1.000
_cell.angle_alpha   90.00
_cell.angle_beta   90.00
_cell.angle_gamma   90.00
#
_symmetry.space_group_name_H-M   'P 1'
#
loop_
_entity.id
_entity.type
_entity.pdbx_description
1 polymer ?
#
loop_
_entity_poly.entity_id
_entity_poly.type
_entity_poly.pdbx_seq_one_letter_code
_entity_poly.pdbx_strand_id
1 'polypeptide(L)'
;YPLYHSVYETYELVEKFYDPMFKYHLTVAQVRGGMVFELANSIVIPFDCRDYALVLRKYADEIYYIYMNYPTEMNTYNVSFDSLFSAIQNFTEIASKFSGRLQDFDKSNPILLRMMNDQLMFLERAFIDPLGLPDRPFYRHVIYAPSSHNKYAGESFPGIYDALFDIESKGDPSKAWEEVKRQISVAAFTVQAAAETLREVV
;
A
#
# COMPACT_ATOMS: atom_id res chain seq x y z
N TYR A 1 23.02 -11.08 1.58
CA TYR A 1 24.24 -11.41 2.36
C TYR A 1 25.28 -12.01 1.43
N PRO A 2 26.59 -11.99 1.75
CA PRO A 2 27.68 -12.27 0.79
C PRO A 2 27.65 -13.64 0.10
N LEU A 3 27.02 -14.65 0.70
CA LEU A 3 27.01 -16.04 0.23
C LEU A 3 25.67 -16.49 -0.36
N TYR A 4 24.77 -15.54 -0.68
CA TYR A 4 23.44 -15.81 -1.23
C TYR A 4 23.48 -16.68 -2.50
N HIS A 5 22.60 -17.68 -2.56
CA HIS A 5 22.47 -18.64 -3.67
C HIS A 5 23.78 -19.35 -4.02
N SER A 6 24.59 -19.69 -3.01
CA SER A 6 25.87 -20.38 -3.21
C SER A 6 25.93 -21.71 -2.45
N VAL A 7 26.91 -22.55 -2.80
CA VAL A 7 27.16 -23.82 -2.10
C VAL A 7 27.63 -23.64 -0.65
N TYR A 8 28.02 -22.42 -0.28
CA TYR A 8 28.51 -22.10 1.07
C TYR A 8 27.39 -21.74 2.05
N GLU A 9 26.13 -21.76 1.61
CA GLU A 9 24.94 -21.63 2.47
C GLU A 9 24.70 -22.90 3.28
N THR A 10 25.56 -23.10 4.28
CA THR A 10 25.65 -24.31 5.08
C THR A 10 25.09 -24.07 6.49
N TYR A 11 24.81 -25.15 7.21
CA TYR A 11 24.43 -25.08 8.61
C TYR A 11 25.52 -24.40 9.47
N GLU A 12 26.78 -24.78 9.24
CA GLU A 12 27.95 -24.25 9.95
C GLU A 12 28.12 -22.75 9.72
N LEU A 13 27.73 -22.23 8.55
CA LEU A 13 27.72 -20.79 8.31
C LEU A 13 26.81 -20.08 9.32
N VAL A 14 25.59 -20.60 9.52
CA VAL A 14 24.62 -19.99 10.44
C VAL A 14 25.05 -20.19 11.89
N GLU A 15 25.39 -21.42 12.27
CA GLU A 15 25.73 -21.80 13.64
C GLU A 15 27.06 -21.20 14.12
N LYS A 16 28.04 -20.94 13.25
CA LYS A 16 29.33 -20.37 13.69
C LYS A 16 29.42 -18.86 13.53
N PHE A 17 28.73 -18.29 12.55
CA PHE A 17 28.95 -16.89 12.16
C PHE A 17 27.74 -15.97 12.28
N TYR A 18 26.51 -16.46 12.14
CA TYR A 18 25.31 -15.60 12.16
C TYR A 18 24.59 -15.60 13.50
N ASP A 19 24.25 -16.78 14.02
CA ASP A 19 23.46 -16.89 15.25
C ASP A 19 23.86 -18.13 16.07
N PRO A 20 25.05 -18.12 16.69
CA PRO A 20 25.58 -19.31 17.36
C PRO A 20 24.73 -19.86 18.50
N MET A 21 23.95 -18.99 19.14
CA MET A 21 23.07 -19.37 20.24
C MET A 21 21.60 -19.48 19.81
N PHE A 22 21.33 -19.37 18.50
CA PHE A 22 19.99 -19.39 17.91
C PHE A 22 19.01 -18.39 18.54
N LYS A 23 19.52 -17.32 19.16
CA LYS A 23 18.69 -16.32 19.85
C LYS A 23 17.96 -15.44 18.85
N TYR A 24 18.58 -15.11 17.72
CA TYR A 24 17.93 -14.31 16.67
C TYR A 24 16.85 -15.14 15.96
N HIS A 25 17.12 -16.40 15.65
CA HIS A 25 16.14 -17.32 15.08
C HIS A 25 14.97 -17.53 16.03
N LEU A 26 15.23 -17.76 17.32
CA LEU A 26 14.18 -17.85 18.34
C LEU A 26 13.36 -16.56 18.42
N THR A 27 14.01 -15.39 18.41
CA THR A 27 13.32 -14.09 18.44
C THR A 27 12.42 -13.92 17.22
N VAL A 28 12.92 -14.20 16.01
CA VAL A 28 12.13 -14.13 14.76
C VAL A 28 10.97 -15.14 14.81
N ALA A 29 11.19 -16.34 15.36
CA ALA A 29 10.13 -17.33 15.53
C ALA A 29 9.05 -16.84 16.49
N GLN A 30 9.41 -16.20 17.59
CA GLN A 30 8.46 -15.59 18.53
C GLN A 30 7.67 -14.45 17.89
N VAL A 31 8.33 -13.57 17.12
CA VAL A 31 7.65 -12.49 16.40
C VAL A 31 6.66 -13.05 15.38
N ARG A 32 7.09 -13.98 14.51
CA ARG A 32 6.22 -14.61 13.50
C ARG A 32 5.09 -15.40 14.14
N GLY A 33 5.39 -16.18 15.18
CA GLY A 33 4.41 -16.95 15.92
C GLY A 33 3.37 -16.07 16.60
N GLY A 34 3.81 -14.97 17.22
CA GLY A 34 2.94 -13.96 17.82
C GLY A 34 2.04 -13.30 16.79
N MET A 35 2.57 -12.90 15.63
CA MET A 35 1.76 -12.34 14.54
C MET A 35 0.68 -13.32 14.06
N VAL A 36 1.04 -14.58 13.81
CA VAL A 36 0.06 -15.61 13.39
C VAL A 36 -0.98 -15.84 14.47
N PHE A 37 -0.56 -15.91 15.73
CA PHE A 37 -1.44 -16.12 16.87
C PHE A 37 -2.46 -14.99 17.02
N GLU A 38 -2.01 -13.74 17.04
CA GLU A 38 -2.88 -12.56 17.13
C GLU A 38 -3.85 -12.47 15.94
N LEU A 39 -3.37 -12.67 14.71
CA LEU A 39 -4.22 -12.63 13.52
C LEU A 39 -5.30 -13.72 13.50
N ALA A 40 -4.98 -14.91 14.03
CA ALA A 40 -5.89 -16.05 14.00
C ALA A 40 -6.83 -16.12 15.21
N ASN A 41 -6.48 -15.50 16.34
CA ASN A 41 -7.15 -15.73 17.61
C ASN A 41 -7.76 -14.47 18.26
N SER A 42 -7.39 -13.27 17.81
CA SER A 42 -7.97 -12.03 18.36
C SER A 42 -9.44 -11.86 17.93
N ILE A 43 -10.29 -11.45 18.89
CA ILE A 43 -11.75 -11.32 18.68
C ILE A 43 -12.05 -10.35 17.55
N VAL A 44 -11.35 -9.21 17.55
CA VAL A 44 -11.32 -8.24 16.45
C VAL A 44 -9.97 -8.39 15.76
N ILE A 45 -9.95 -8.42 14.43
CA ILE A 45 -8.71 -8.52 13.65
C ILE A 45 -7.79 -7.35 14.05
N PRO A 46 -6.51 -7.61 14.39
CA PRO A 46 -5.61 -6.60 14.95
C PRO A 46 -5.03 -5.68 13.86
N PHE A 47 -5.90 -5.11 13.03
CA PHE A 47 -5.56 -4.12 12.00
C PHE A 47 -6.01 -2.72 12.42
N ASP A 48 -5.19 -1.72 12.11
CA ASP A 48 -5.53 -0.32 12.29
C ASP A 48 -5.49 0.42 10.95
N CYS A 49 -6.67 0.71 10.40
CA CYS A 49 -6.81 1.43 9.14
C CYS A 49 -6.23 2.86 9.18
N ARG A 50 -6.02 3.45 10.37
CA ARG A 50 -5.43 4.79 10.52
C ARG A 50 -3.95 4.80 10.12
N ASP A 51 -3.23 3.71 10.37
CA ASP A 51 -1.85 3.56 9.92
C ASP A 51 -1.77 3.61 8.39
N TYR A 52 -2.76 3.01 7.71
CA TYR A 52 -2.88 3.06 6.27
C TYR A 52 -3.09 4.51 5.77
N ALA A 53 -3.89 5.31 6.48
CA ALA A 53 -4.11 6.72 6.15
C ALA A 53 -2.81 7.55 6.23
N LEU A 54 -2.00 7.29 7.27
CA LEU A 54 -0.70 7.97 7.45
C LEU A 54 0.25 7.66 6.30
N VAL A 55 0.38 6.39 5.92
CA VAL A 55 1.30 6.01 4.83
C VAL A 55 0.80 6.49 3.47
N LEU A 56 -0.51 6.49 3.20
CA LEU A 56 -1.08 7.05 1.96
C LEU A 56 -0.71 8.52 1.78
N ARG A 57 -0.86 9.33 2.84
CA ARG A 57 -0.44 10.74 2.81
C ARG A 57 1.04 10.88 2.51
N LYS A 58 1.88 10.15 3.24
CA LYS A 58 3.33 10.16 3.03
C LYS A 58 3.70 9.82 1.58
N TYR A 59 3.14 8.75 1.03
CA TYR A 59 3.43 8.32 -0.33
C TYR A 59 2.93 9.32 -1.38
N ALA A 60 1.79 9.96 -1.15
CA ALA A 60 1.30 11.01 -2.03
C ALA A 60 2.22 12.25 -1.99
N ASP A 61 2.73 12.62 -0.82
CA ASP A 61 3.69 13.73 -0.69
C ASP A 61 5.03 13.39 -1.40
N GLU A 62 5.52 12.16 -1.27
CA GLU A 62 6.74 11.69 -1.93
C GLU A 62 6.62 11.73 -3.47
N ILE A 63 5.53 11.20 -4.04
CA ILE A 63 5.33 11.24 -5.50
C ILE A 63 5.01 12.66 -5.99
N TYR A 64 4.33 13.47 -5.19
CA TYR A 64 4.09 14.88 -5.49
C TYR A 64 5.39 15.68 -5.54
N TYR A 65 6.36 15.38 -4.67
CA TYR A 65 7.68 16.00 -4.73
C TYR A 65 8.42 15.68 -6.04
N ILE A 66 8.32 14.45 -6.54
CA ILE A 66 8.88 14.08 -7.85
C ILE A 66 8.18 14.85 -8.97
N TYR A 67 6.85 14.90 -8.91
CA TYR A 67 6.02 15.65 -9.84
C TYR A 67 6.45 17.13 -9.89
N MET A 68 6.67 17.79 -8.74
CA MET A 68 7.07 19.20 -8.61
C MET A 68 8.34 19.63 -9.37
N ASN A 69 9.12 18.69 -9.91
CA ASN A 69 10.24 18.99 -10.80
C ASN A 69 9.80 19.48 -12.20
N TYR A 70 8.52 19.37 -12.55
CA TYR A 70 7.98 19.67 -13.89
C TYR A 70 6.91 20.79 -13.93
N PRO A 71 7.08 21.93 -13.25
CA PRO A 71 6.00 22.89 -13.01
C PRO A 71 5.39 23.52 -14.28
N THR A 72 6.15 23.60 -15.38
CA THR A 72 5.67 24.17 -16.64
C THR A 72 4.73 23.21 -17.36
N GLU A 73 5.10 21.93 -17.39
CA GLU A 73 4.34 20.86 -18.02
C GLU A 73 3.01 20.63 -17.30
N MET A 74 2.99 20.73 -15.97
CA MET A 74 1.76 20.62 -15.17
C MET A 74 0.67 21.57 -15.65
N ASN A 75 1.04 22.84 -15.83
CA ASN A 75 0.13 23.88 -16.26
C ASN A 75 -0.24 23.70 -17.74
N THR A 76 0.73 23.26 -18.55
CA THR A 76 0.53 23.05 -19.99
C THR A 76 -0.46 21.91 -20.27
N TYR A 77 -0.34 20.79 -19.55
CA TYR A 77 -1.17 19.59 -19.75
C TYR A 77 -2.32 19.46 -18.74
N ASN A 78 -2.49 20.46 -17.86
CA ASN A 78 -3.50 20.53 -16.82
C ASN A 78 -3.55 19.25 -15.96
N VAL A 79 -2.39 18.88 -15.42
CA VAL A 79 -2.24 17.76 -14.49
C VAL A 79 -2.41 18.29 -13.07
N SER A 80 -3.17 17.60 -12.21
CA SER A 80 -3.34 17.99 -10.82
C SER A 80 -3.43 16.76 -9.92
N PHE A 81 -2.84 16.86 -8.73
CA PHE A 81 -2.90 15.87 -7.65
C PHE A 81 -4.06 16.10 -6.68
N ASP A 82 -4.86 17.15 -6.87
CA ASP A 82 -5.93 17.55 -5.93
C ASP A 82 -6.93 16.41 -5.68
N SER A 83 -7.25 15.64 -6.72
CA SER A 83 -8.15 14.49 -6.62
C SER A 83 -7.59 13.38 -5.71
N LEU A 84 -6.29 13.08 -5.81
CA LEU A 84 -5.63 12.09 -4.96
C LEU A 84 -5.55 12.58 -3.52
N PHE A 85 -5.13 13.84 -3.30
CA PHE A 85 -5.06 14.40 -1.95
C PHE A 85 -6.44 14.51 -1.30
N SER A 86 -7.48 14.84 -2.07
CA SER A 86 -8.86 14.84 -1.59
C SER A 86 -9.32 13.44 -1.19
N ALA A 87 -9.04 12.41 -2.01
CA ALA A 87 -9.37 11.03 -1.69
C ALA A 87 -8.64 10.54 -0.41
N ILE A 88 -7.36 10.90 -0.24
CA ILE A 88 -6.58 10.56 0.96
C ILE A 88 -7.13 11.26 2.20
N GLN A 89 -7.54 12.53 2.07
CA GLN A 89 -8.18 13.26 3.17
C GLN A 89 -9.48 12.57 3.60
N ASN A 90 -10.33 12.21 2.63
CA ASN A 90 -11.56 11.46 2.89
C ASN A 90 -11.28 10.10 3.54
N PHE A 91 -10.29 9.36 3.03
CA PHE A 91 -9.85 8.09 3.62
C PHE A 91 -9.45 8.28 5.09
N THR A 92 -8.66 9.30 5.39
CA THR A 92 -8.20 9.60 6.76
C THR A 92 -9.38 9.88 7.70
N GLU A 93 -10.33 10.70 7.26
CA GLU A 93 -11.52 11.02 8.05
C GLU A 93 -12.43 9.81 8.27
N ILE A 94 -12.63 9.00 7.23
CA ILE A 94 -13.48 7.81 7.30
C ILE A 94 -12.81 6.73 8.16
N ALA A 95 -11.50 6.50 8.02
CA ALA A 95 -10.74 5.58 8.85
C ALA A 95 -10.79 5.96 10.34
N SER A 96 -10.69 7.27 10.64
CA SER A 96 -10.86 7.78 12.01
C SER A 96 -12.25 7.49 12.58
N LYS A 97 -13.31 7.76 11.80
CA LYS A 97 -14.70 7.44 12.18
C LYS A 97 -14.91 5.94 12.36
N PHE A 98 -14.36 5.10 11.47
CA PHE A 98 -14.40 3.65 11.58
C PHE A 98 -13.72 3.16 12.87
N SER A 99 -12.53 3.70 13.18
CA SER A 99 -11.82 3.37 14.42
C SER A 99 -12.62 3.73 15.67
N GLY A 100 -13.36 4.84 15.66
CA GLY A 100 -14.31 5.18 16.74
C GLY A 100 -15.42 4.13 16.88
N ARG A 101 -16.10 3.79 15.77
CA ARG A 101 -17.14 2.74 15.76
C ARG A 101 -16.63 1.39 16.26
N LEU A 102 -15.38 1.04 15.95
CA LEU A 102 -14.76 -0.22 16.35
C LEU A 102 -14.52 -0.30 17.88
N GLN A 103 -14.42 0.83 18.57
CA GLN A 103 -14.30 0.85 20.03
C GLN A 103 -15.66 0.61 20.71
N ASP A 104 -16.70 1.27 20.19
CA ASP A 104 -18.00 1.41 20.87
C ASP A 104 -19.02 0.30 20.57
N PHE A 105 -18.81 -0.51 19.52
CA PHE A 105 -19.80 -1.53 19.13
C PHE A 105 -19.90 -2.69 20.14
N ASP A 106 -21.08 -3.31 20.19
CA ASP A 106 -21.35 -4.50 20.99
C ASP A 106 -20.61 -5.73 20.44
N LYS A 107 -19.47 -6.04 21.05
CA LYS A 107 -18.62 -7.20 20.70
C LYS A 107 -19.27 -8.55 21.03
N SER A 108 -20.34 -8.57 21.84
CA SER A 108 -21.08 -9.79 22.15
C SER A 108 -22.03 -10.21 21.03
N ASN A 109 -22.41 -9.28 20.15
CA ASN A 109 -23.21 -9.57 18.97
C ASN A 109 -22.31 -10.15 17.86
N PRO A 110 -22.44 -11.45 17.53
CA PRO A 110 -21.54 -12.12 16.60
C PRO A 110 -21.68 -11.60 15.16
N ILE A 111 -22.85 -11.10 14.78
CA ILE A 111 -23.09 -10.57 13.44
C ILE A 111 -22.42 -9.21 13.28
N LEU A 112 -22.60 -8.30 14.25
CA LEU A 112 -21.91 -7.00 14.23
C LEU A 112 -20.40 -7.15 14.30
N LEU A 113 -19.90 -8.06 15.16
CA LEU A 113 -18.48 -8.38 15.21
C LEU A 113 -17.96 -8.87 13.86
N ARG A 114 -18.70 -9.77 13.20
CA ARG A 114 -18.31 -10.28 11.89
C ARG A 114 -18.30 -9.19 10.82
N MET A 115 -19.31 -8.32 10.80
CA MET A 115 -19.38 -7.19 9.87
C MET A 115 -18.17 -6.26 10.03
N MET A 116 -17.80 -5.90 11.27
CA MET A 116 -16.62 -5.07 11.53
C MET A 116 -15.31 -5.75 11.10
N ASN A 117 -15.18 -7.05 11.38
CA ASN A 117 -14.01 -7.83 10.96
C ASN A 117 -13.93 -7.98 9.43
N ASP A 118 -15.06 -8.12 8.74
CA ASP A 118 -15.07 -8.15 7.27
C ASP A 118 -14.63 -6.78 6.70
N GLN A 119 -15.06 -5.64 7.27
CA GLN A 119 -14.55 -4.32 6.86
C GLN A 119 -13.02 -4.22 7.00
N LEU A 120 -12.45 -4.70 8.12
CA LEU A 120 -11.00 -4.75 8.33
C LEU A 120 -10.29 -5.68 7.34
N MET A 121 -10.80 -6.90 7.15
CA MET A 121 -10.20 -7.93 6.31
C MET A 121 -10.23 -7.55 4.83
N PHE A 122 -11.31 -6.91 4.38
CA PHE A 122 -11.51 -6.56 2.97
C PHE A 122 -10.89 -5.21 2.58
N LEU A 123 -10.47 -4.38 3.55
CA LEU A 123 -9.83 -3.09 3.28
C LEU A 123 -8.62 -3.23 2.33
N GLU A 124 -7.72 -4.18 2.59
CA GLU A 124 -6.55 -4.41 1.74
C GLU A 124 -6.96 -4.78 0.30
N ARG A 125 -8.06 -5.53 0.14
CA ARG A 125 -8.56 -5.94 -1.17
C ARG A 125 -9.15 -4.77 -1.96
N ALA A 126 -9.59 -3.72 -1.29
CA ALA A 126 -10.13 -2.53 -1.94
C ALA A 126 -9.06 -1.76 -2.73
N PHE A 127 -7.76 -2.01 -2.47
CA PHE A 127 -6.65 -1.44 -3.22
C PHE A 127 -6.23 -2.27 -4.45
N ILE A 128 -6.98 -3.32 -4.80
CA ILE A 128 -6.70 -4.20 -5.93
C ILE A 128 -7.51 -3.79 -7.16
N ASP A 129 -6.84 -3.24 -8.17
CA ASP A 129 -7.43 -2.98 -9.49
C ASP A 129 -7.45 -4.29 -10.32
N PRO A 130 -8.62 -4.80 -10.73
CA PRO A 130 -8.71 -6.03 -11.53
C PRO A 130 -7.99 -5.94 -12.89
N LEU A 131 -7.79 -4.74 -13.44
CA LEU A 131 -7.08 -4.54 -14.70
C LEU A 131 -5.56 -4.67 -14.55
N GLY A 132 -5.04 -4.47 -13.34
CA GLY A 132 -3.61 -4.42 -13.07
C GLY A 132 -2.93 -3.17 -13.59
N LEU A 133 -1.62 -3.08 -13.34
CA LEU A 133 -0.78 -2.01 -13.86
C LEU A 133 -0.60 -2.13 -15.38
N PRO A 134 -0.29 -1.01 -16.08
CA PRO A 134 0.03 -1.04 -17.50
C PRO A 134 1.04 -2.13 -17.85
N ASP A 135 0.69 -2.94 -18.84
CA ASP A 135 1.46 -4.09 -19.35
C ASP A 135 1.82 -5.16 -18.31
N ARG A 136 1.22 -5.12 -17.12
CA ARG A 136 1.52 -5.99 -15.97
C ARG A 136 0.24 -6.44 -15.24
N PRO A 137 -0.58 -7.30 -15.85
CA PRO A 137 -1.92 -7.66 -15.35
C PRO A 137 -1.93 -8.45 -14.02
N PHE A 138 -0.77 -8.93 -13.56
CA PHE A 138 -0.62 -9.63 -12.29
C PHE A 138 -0.23 -8.71 -11.13
N TYR A 139 0.26 -7.49 -11.41
CA TYR A 139 0.47 -6.48 -10.38
C TYR A 139 -0.76 -5.59 -10.31
N ARG A 140 -1.57 -5.83 -9.29
CA ARG A 140 -2.92 -5.23 -9.18
C ARG A 140 -3.07 -4.27 -8.03
N HIS A 141 -2.14 -4.29 -7.10
CA HIS A 141 -2.21 -3.44 -5.94
C HIS A 141 -1.80 -2.01 -6.32
N VAL A 142 -2.74 -1.08 -6.24
CA VAL A 142 -2.56 0.31 -6.72
C VAL A 142 -1.60 1.11 -5.85
N ILE A 143 -1.54 0.80 -4.55
CA ILE A 143 -0.61 1.45 -3.62
C ILE A 143 0.79 0.83 -3.66
N TYR A 144 0.92 -0.50 -3.74
CA TYR A 144 2.19 -1.21 -3.66
C TYR A 144 2.42 -2.12 -4.86
N ALA A 145 3.48 -1.89 -5.62
CA ALA A 145 3.97 -2.91 -6.55
C ALA A 145 5.47 -2.73 -6.81
N PRO A 146 6.15 -3.76 -7.34
CA PRO A 146 7.48 -3.57 -7.89
C PRO A 146 7.44 -2.53 -9.02
N SER A 147 8.34 -1.55 -9.00
CA SER A 147 8.48 -0.62 -10.13
C SER A 147 8.80 -1.38 -11.41
N SER A 148 8.37 -0.85 -12.57
CA SER A 148 8.80 -1.39 -13.86
C SER A 148 10.30 -1.24 -14.10
N HIS A 149 10.96 -0.32 -13.39
CA HIS A 149 12.37 0.05 -13.58
C HIS A 149 13.30 -0.53 -12.51
N ASN A 150 12.78 -0.85 -11.32
CA ASN A 150 13.53 -1.55 -10.27
C ASN A 150 12.63 -2.52 -9.49
N LYS A 151 12.80 -3.83 -9.73
CA LYS A 151 11.97 -4.87 -9.07
C LYS A 151 12.35 -5.13 -7.61
N TYR A 152 13.49 -4.63 -7.14
CA TYR A 152 13.96 -4.83 -5.76
C TYR A 152 13.54 -3.69 -4.82
N ALA A 153 13.24 -2.51 -5.36
CA ALA A 153 12.60 -1.43 -4.62
C ALA A 153 11.09 -1.52 -4.84
N GLY A 154 10.33 -1.68 -3.76
CA GLY A 154 8.88 -1.42 -3.83
C GLY A 154 8.70 0.08 -3.95
N GLU A 155 7.96 0.52 -4.96
CA GLU A 155 7.57 1.92 -5.10
C GLU A 155 6.10 2.05 -4.71
N SER A 156 5.77 3.16 -4.04
CA SER A 156 4.39 3.50 -3.72
C SER A 156 3.72 4.24 -4.87
N PHE A 157 2.43 4.02 -5.09
CA PHE A 157 1.71 4.49 -6.28
C PHE A 157 2.47 4.18 -7.58
N PRO A 158 2.85 2.91 -7.83
CA PRO A 158 3.71 2.49 -8.94
C PRO A 158 3.19 2.94 -10.32
N GLY A 159 1.87 3.02 -10.51
CA GLY A 159 1.28 3.52 -11.74
C GLY A 159 1.67 4.98 -12.03
N ILE A 160 1.62 5.85 -11.02
CA ILE A 160 2.01 7.26 -11.15
C ILE A 160 3.53 7.37 -11.30
N TYR A 161 4.28 6.62 -10.48
CA TYR A 161 5.74 6.60 -10.53
C TYR A 161 6.26 6.20 -11.92
N ASP A 162 5.79 5.06 -12.45
CA ASP A 162 6.24 4.56 -13.75
C ASP A 162 5.80 5.48 -14.91
N ALA A 163 4.68 6.22 -14.75
CA ALA A 163 4.25 7.23 -15.73
C ALA A 163 5.12 8.49 -15.72
N LEU A 164 5.61 8.92 -14.55
CA LEU A 164 6.55 10.04 -14.39
C LEU A 164 8.00 9.66 -14.71
N PHE A 165 8.34 8.38 -14.68
CA PHE A 165 9.70 7.91 -14.88
C PHE A 165 10.21 8.23 -16.29
N ASP A 166 11.33 8.95 -16.35
CA ASP A 166 12.00 9.38 -17.57
C ASP A 166 11.03 10.06 -18.57
N ILE A 167 10.11 10.87 -18.03
CA ILE A 167 9.03 11.50 -18.82
C ILE A 167 9.57 12.45 -19.90
N GLU A 168 10.73 13.08 -19.67
CA GLU A 168 11.39 13.99 -20.60
C GLU A 168 11.90 13.28 -21.87
N SER A 169 12.20 11.99 -21.79
CA SER A 169 12.72 11.21 -22.94
C SER A 169 11.60 10.62 -23.82
N LYS A 170 10.33 10.81 -23.43
CA LYS A 170 9.18 10.24 -24.15
C LYS A 170 8.96 10.99 -25.47
N GLY A 171 8.82 10.22 -26.56
CA GLY A 171 8.66 10.76 -27.91
C GLY A 171 7.34 11.52 -28.17
N ASP A 172 6.33 11.36 -27.32
CA ASP A 172 5.06 12.09 -27.37
C ASP A 172 4.73 12.63 -25.97
N PRO A 173 5.13 13.89 -25.65
CA PRO A 173 4.90 14.49 -24.35
C PRO A 173 3.42 14.55 -23.96
N SER A 174 2.53 14.83 -24.92
CA SER A 174 1.09 14.92 -24.63
C SER A 174 0.55 13.58 -24.14
N LYS A 175 0.89 12.47 -24.79
CA LYS A 175 0.46 11.14 -24.33
C LYS A 175 1.09 10.74 -23.00
N ALA A 176 2.34 11.12 -22.77
CA ALA A 176 3.02 10.83 -21.52
C ALA A 176 2.31 11.50 -20.33
N TRP A 177 1.96 12.79 -20.45
CA TRP A 177 1.24 13.52 -19.40
C TRP A 177 -0.23 13.08 -19.27
N GLU A 178 -0.87 12.62 -20.34
CA GLU A 178 -2.20 11.97 -20.24
C GLU A 178 -2.15 10.66 -19.45
N GLU A 179 -1.08 9.86 -19.58
CA GLU A 179 -0.91 8.65 -18.76
C GLU A 179 -0.70 9.00 -17.28
N VAL A 180 0.07 10.04 -16.97
CA VAL A 180 0.21 10.55 -15.59
C VAL A 180 -1.16 10.94 -15.01
N LYS A 181 -1.96 11.72 -15.76
CA LYS A 181 -3.32 12.11 -15.35
C LYS A 181 -4.21 10.89 -15.11
N ARG A 182 -4.14 9.90 -16.01
CA ARG A 182 -4.91 8.66 -15.89
C ARG A 182 -4.54 7.92 -14.60
N GLN A 183 -3.26 7.76 -14.31
CA GLN A 183 -2.78 7.04 -13.13
C GLN A 183 -3.12 7.77 -11.82
N ILE A 184 -3.05 9.10 -11.80
CA ILE A 184 -3.53 9.89 -10.65
C ILE A 184 -5.03 9.65 -10.44
N SER A 185 -5.83 9.65 -11.51
CA SER A 185 -7.27 9.38 -11.43
C SER A 185 -7.57 7.97 -10.92
N VAL A 186 -6.85 6.95 -11.38
CA VAL A 186 -6.98 5.57 -10.89
C VAL A 186 -6.61 5.47 -9.42
N ALA A 187 -5.51 6.09 -8.99
CA ALA A 187 -5.10 6.12 -7.60
C ALA A 187 -6.14 6.82 -6.71
N ALA A 188 -6.61 8.01 -7.12
CA ALA A 188 -7.64 8.76 -6.40
C ALA A 188 -8.94 7.97 -6.27
N PHE A 189 -9.41 7.37 -7.37
CA PHE A 189 -10.58 6.50 -7.38
C PHE A 189 -10.43 5.32 -6.42
N THR A 190 -9.29 4.63 -6.48
CA THR A 190 -9.05 3.44 -5.66
C THR A 190 -8.98 3.79 -4.17
N VAL A 191 -8.28 4.87 -3.81
CA VAL A 191 -8.22 5.34 -2.42
C VAL A 191 -9.60 5.74 -1.92
N GLN A 192 -10.38 6.46 -2.73
CA GLN A 192 -11.75 6.81 -2.36
C GLN A 192 -12.62 5.56 -2.20
N ALA A 193 -12.57 4.62 -3.15
CA ALA A 193 -13.34 3.38 -3.08
C ALA A 193 -12.99 2.56 -1.83
N ALA A 194 -11.69 2.47 -1.48
CA ALA A 194 -11.24 1.85 -0.24
C ALA A 194 -11.79 2.57 0.99
N ALA A 195 -11.82 3.91 1.00
CA ALA A 195 -12.44 4.68 2.07
C ALA A 195 -13.93 4.33 2.24
N GLU A 196 -14.66 4.22 1.13
CA GLU A 196 -16.09 3.87 1.16
C GLU A 196 -16.35 2.50 1.80
N THR A 197 -15.43 1.53 1.70
CA THR A 197 -15.58 0.23 2.36
C THR A 197 -15.59 0.29 3.89
N LEU A 198 -15.11 1.39 4.47
CA LEU A 198 -15.06 1.63 5.92
C LEU A 198 -16.24 2.48 6.43
N ARG A 199 -17.16 2.89 5.54
CA ARG A 199 -18.38 3.59 5.96
C ARG A 199 -19.33 2.65 6.69
N GLU A 200 -20.31 3.24 7.36
CA GLU A 200 -21.36 2.48 8.03
C GLU A 200 -22.19 1.72 6.98
N VAL A 201 -22.42 0.42 7.25
CA VAL A 201 -23.25 -0.44 6.42
C VAL A 201 -24.66 -0.35 6.98
N VAL A 202 -25.55 0.33 6.25
CA VAL A 202 -26.98 0.45 6.58
C VAL A 202 -27.73 -0.78 6.08
#